data_AF-A0A645JJ00-F1
#
_entry.id   AF-A0A645JJ00-F1
#
_cell.length_a   1.000
_cell.length_b   1.000
_cell.length_c   1.000
_cell.angle_alpha   90.00
_cell.angle_beta   90.00
_cell.angle_gamma   90.00
#
_symmetry.space_group_name_H-M   'P 1'
#
loop_
_entity.id
_entity.type
_entity.pdbx_description
1 polymer ?
#
loop_
_entity_poly.entity_id
_entity_poly.type
_entity_poly.pdbx_seq_one_letter_code
_entity_poly.pdbx_strand_id
1 'polypeptide(L)'
;MGTVWDGVTRSDLFEQFKACGLSSRPDCDNCWAKLYCAGGCAANAYHATGDINGIYEYGCDLFRKRLESALMMQAALSAQAEEE
;
A
#
# COMPACT_ATOMS: atom_id res chain seq x y z
N MET A 1 4.68 8.38 -19.15
CA MET A 1 5.39 9.62 -18.72
C MET A 1 6.24 10.25 -19.83
N GLY A 2 6.31 9.63 -21.02
CA GLY A 2 7.13 10.08 -22.14
C GLY A 2 7.65 8.86 -22.92
N THR A 3 8.74 9.02 -23.66
CA THR A 3 9.45 7.91 -24.32
C THR A 3 10.88 7.84 -23.78
N VAL A 4 11.56 6.70 -23.95
CA VAL A 4 12.97 6.57 -23.53
C VAL A 4 13.94 7.43 -24.36
N TRP A 5 13.50 7.92 -25.52
CA TRP A 5 14.30 8.75 -26.43
C TRP A 5 14.13 10.24 -26.14
N ASP A 6 12.91 10.67 -25.81
CA ASP A 6 12.55 12.08 -25.59
C ASP A 6 12.56 12.47 -24.09
N GLY A 7 12.75 11.49 -23.20
CA GLY A 7 12.72 11.69 -21.76
C GLY A 7 11.30 11.86 -21.20
N VAL A 8 11.20 12.51 -20.03
CA VAL A 8 9.92 12.73 -19.34
C VAL A 8 9.23 13.97 -19.90
N THR A 9 8.18 13.76 -20.71
CA THR A 9 7.37 14.82 -21.31
C THR A 9 6.03 15.05 -20.60
N ARG A 10 5.62 14.11 -19.75
CA ARG A 10 4.39 14.19 -18.93
C ARG A 10 4.75 14.41 -17.46
N SER A 11 5.21 15.63 -17.15
CA SER A 11 5.55 16.05 -15.78
C SER A 11 4.34 16.09 -14.86
N ASP A 12 3.14 16.31 -15.41
CA ASP A 12 1.86 16.20 -14.72
C ASP A 12 1.66 14.81 -14.10
N LEU A 13 1.90 13.75 -14.87
CA LEU A 13 1.83 12.37 -14.38
C LEU A 13 2.95 12.08 -13.39
N PHE A 14 4.15 12.60 -13.62
CA PHE A 14 5.25 12.43 -12.68
C PHE A 14 4.91 13.00 -11.30
N GLU A 15 4.44 14.25 -11.23
CA GLU A 15 4.08 14.89 -9.95
C GLU A 15 2.89 14.18 -9.30
N GLN A 16 1.92 13.70 -10.08
CA GLN A 16 0.80 12.90 -9.55
C GLN A 16 1.29 11.63 -8.85
N PHE A 17 2.16 10.85 -9.49
CA PHE A 17 2.70 9.61 -8.91
C PHE A 17 3.67 9.87 -7.76
N LYS A 18 4.44 10.96 -7.81
CA LYS A 18 5.33 11.39 -6.72
C LYS A 18 4.56 11.75 -5.45
N ALA A 19 3.36 12.32 -5.59
CA ALA A 19 2.46 12.62 -4.47
C ALA A 19 1.70 11.38 -3.95
N CYS A 20 1.63 10.30 -4.73
CA CYS A 20 0.92 9.07 -4.36
C CYS A 20 1.70 8.30 -3.27
N GLY A 21 1.31 8.53 -2.01
CA GLY A 21 1.88 7.88 -0.83
C GLY A 21 0.85 7.71 0.28
N LEU A 22 1.31 7.35 1.48
CA LEU A 22 0.42 7.09 2.61
C LEU A 22 -0.46 8.31 2.96
N SER A 23 0.13 9.50 2.97
CA SER A 23 -0.55 10.76 3.29
C SER A 23 -1.53 11.25 2.22
N SER A 24 -1.50 10.66 1.02
CA SER A 24 -2.44 11.00 -0.05
C SER A 24 -3.78 10.26 0.04
N ARG A 25 -3.91 9.34 1.01
CA ARG A 25 -5.03 8.40 1.14
C ARG A 25 -5.75 8.63 2.47
N PRO A 26 -6.85 9.42 2.52
CA PRO A 26 -7.57 9.70 3.76
C PRO A 26 -8.05 8.44 4.49
N ASP A 27 -8.45 7.39 3.74
CA ASP A 27 -8.86 6.11 4.30
C ASP A 27 -7.74 5.40 5.10
N CYS A 28 -6.48 5.77 4.86
CA CYS A 28 -5.33 5.20 5.56
C CYS A 28 -5.04 5.90 6.90
N ASP A 29 -5.61 7.07 7.18
CA ASP A 29 -5.23 7.90 8.35
C ASP A 29 -5.42 7.16 9.67
N ASN A 30 -6.53 6.43 9.80
CA ASN A 30 -6.89 5.66 10.99
C ASN A 30 -6.65 4.15 10.84
N CYS A 31 -5.95 3.71 9.79
CA CYS A 31 -5.68 2.30 9.57
C CYS A 31 -4.48 1.82 10.41
N TRP A 32 -4.69 0.82 11.27
CA TRP A 32 -3.64 0.26 12.12
C TRP A 32 -2.50 -0.40 11.32
N ALA A 33 -2.81 -0.93 10.14
CA ALA A 33 -1.86 -1.64 9.28
C ALA A 33 -1.07 -0.69 8.34
N LYS A 34 -1.28 0.63 8.41
CA LYS A 34 -0.78 1.59 7.41
C LYS A 34 0.74 1.55 7.22
N LEU A 35 1.51 1.32 8.28
CA LEU A 35 2.97 1.22 8.23
C LEU A 35 3.47 -0.13 7.69
N TYR A 36 2.62 -1.15 7.66
CA TYR A 36 2.93 -2.45 7.07
C TYR A 36 2.57 -2.52 5.59
N CYS A 37 1.46 -1.88 5.18
CA CYS A 37 0.98 -1.94 3.80
C CYS A 37 1.42 -0.76 2.92
N ALA A 38 1.92 0.33 3.53
CA ALA A 38 2.33 1.57 2.86
C ALA A 38 1.27 2.20 1.94
N GLY A 39 -0.02 1.94 2.18
CA GLY A 39 -1.12 2.47 1.37
C GLY A 39 -1.57 1.57 0.21
N GLY A 40 -0.95 0.41 0.02
CA GLY A 40 -1.39 -0.60 -0.95
C GLY A 40 -0.97 -0.31 -2.40
N CYS A 41 -1.68 -0.89 -3.36
CA CYS A 41 -1.34 -0.87 -4.78
C CYS A 41 -2.06 0.26 -5.53
N ALA A 42 -1.31 1.18 -6.11
CA ALA A 42 -1.85 2.28 -6.93
C ALA A 42 -2.62 1.81 -8.17
N ALA A 43 -2.21 0.68 -8.79
CA ALA A 43 -2.91 0.12 -9.94
C ALA A 43 -4.30 -0.42 -9.55
N ASN A 44 -4.40 -1.14 -8.42
CA ASN A 44 -5.69 -1.61 -7.93
C ASN A 44 -6.59 -0.47 -7.48
N ALA A 45 -6.02 0.56 -6.85
CA ALA A 45 -6.74 1.79 -6.50
C ALA A 45 -7.36 2.44 -7.75
N TYR A 46 -6.57 2.63 -8.81
CA TYR A 46 -7.05 3.20 -10.06
C TYR A 46 -8.12 2.32 -10.73
N HIS A 47 -7.93 0.99 -10.75
CA HIS A 47 -8.92 0.07 -11.31
C HIS A 47 -10.25 0.09 -10.53
N ALA A 48 -10.20 0.25 -9.20
CA ALA A 48 -11.38 0.25 -8.35
C ALA A 48 -12.11 1.61 -8.31
N THR A 49 -11.37 2.72 -8.38
CA THR A 49 -11.90 4.06 -8.08
C THR A 49 -11.71 5.08 -9.20
N GLY A 50 -10.87 4.78 -10.20
CA GLY A 50 -10.43 5.75 -11.20
C GLY A 50 -9.37 6.75 -10.69
N ASP A 51 -8.95 6.66 -9.43
CA ASP A 51 -7.91 7.50 -8.83
C ASP A 51 -6.80 6.64 -8.22
N ILE A 52 -5.54 6.98 -8.50
CA ILE A 52 -4.39 6.30 -7.89
C ILE A 52 -4.30 6.57 -6.38
N ASN A 53 -4.90 7.66 -5.89
CA ASN A 53 -4.98 8.02 -4.47
C ASN A 53 -6.17 7.37 -3.74
N GLY A 54 -7.07 6.70 -4.46
CA GLY A 54 -8.15 5.92 -3.85
C GLY A 54 -7.64 4.63 -3.22
N ILE A 55 -8.52 3.84 -2.61
CA ILE A 55 -8.18 2.51 -2.10
C ILE A 55 -8.97 1.41 -2.82
N TYR A 56 -8.42 0.19 -2.81
CA TYR A 56 -9.18 -1.01 -3.12
C TYR A 56 -9.56 -1.70 -1.81
N GLU A 57 -10.76 -1.37 -1.30
CA GLU A 57 -11.23 -1.73 0.05
C GLU A 57 -11.12 -3.22 0.35
N TYR A 58 -11.62 -4.08 -0.55
CA TYR A 58 -11.53 -5.54 -0.38
C TYR A 58 -10.07 -6.02 -0.27
N GLY A 59 -9.16 -5.39 -1.02
CA GLY A 59 -7.73 -5.67 -0.92
C GLY A 59 -7.15 -5.25 0.43
N CYS A 60 -7.63 -4.14 0.99
CA CYS A 60 -7.24 -3.69 2.33
C CYS A 60 -7.70 -4.68 3.42
N ASP A 61 -8.93 -5.19 3.33
CA ASP A 61 -9.44 -6.21 4.26
C ASP A 61 -8.61 -7.49 4.22
N LEU A 62 -8.38 -8.00 3.01
CA LEU A 62 -7.58 -9.21 2.81
C LEU A 62 -6.15 -9.03 3.34
N PHE A 63 -5.54 -7.87 3.11
CA PHE A 63 -4.20 -7.59 3.60
C PHE A 63 -4.15 -7.52 5.13
N ARG A 64 -5.11 -6.82 5.77
CA ARG A 64 -5.21 -6.77 7.24
C ARG A 64 -5.30 -8.17 7.82
N LYS A 65 -6.13 -9.04 7.25
CA LYS A 65 -6.24 -10.42 7.74
C LYS A 65 -4.96 -11.23 7.55
N ARG A 66 -4.30 -11.10 6.40
CA ARG A 66 -3.00 -11.74 6.16
C ARG A 66 -1.94 -11.28 7.16
N LEU A 67 -1.98 -10.00 7.53
CA LEU A 67 -1.05 -9.42 8.48
C LEU A 67 -1.31 -9.93 9.91
N GLU A 68 -2.57 -10.00 10.35
CA GLU A 68 -2.94 -10.65 11.63
C GLU A 68 -2.37 -12.07 11.72
N SER A 69 -2.54 -12.88 10.67
CA SER A 69 -2.00 -14.25 10.63
C SER A 69 -0.47 -14.26 10.70
N ALA A 70 0.20 -13.40 9.94
CA ALA A 70 1.67 -13.33 9.92
C ALA A 70 2.25 -12.90 11.27
N LEU A 71 1.62 -11.91 11.93
CA LEU A 71 2.03 -11.45 13.25
C LEU A 71 1.87 -12.54 14.31
N MET A 72 0.76 -13.30 14.26
CA MET A 72 0.56 -14.42 15.18
C MET A 72 1.60 -15.53 14.96
N MET A 73 1.90 -15.86 13.70
CA MET A 73 2.94 -16.84 13.39
C MET A 73 4.30 -16.40 13.94
N GLN A 74 4.67 -15.12 13.77
CA GLN A 74 5.91 -14.58 14.32
C GLN A 74 5.92 -14.62 15.85
N ALA A 75 4.82 -14.24 16.51
CA ALA A 75 4.71 -14.32 17.96
C ALA A 75 4.90 -15.76 18.49
N ALA A 76 4.30 -16.74 17.82
CA ALA A 76 4.45 -18.16 18.18
C ALA A 76 5.89 -18.65 18.00
N LEU A 77 6.54 -18.29 16.90
CA LEU A 77 7.94 -18.64 16.64
C LEU A 77 8.89 -17.99 17.66
N SER A 78 8.65 -16.74 18.03
CA SER A 78 9.44 -16.05 19.04
C SER A 78 9.26 -16.67 20.42
N ALA A 79 8.04 -17.04 20.81
CA ALA A 79 7.79 -17.71 22.09
C ALA A 79 8.49 -19.07 22.18
N GLN A 80 8.44 -19.87 21.10
CA GLN A 80 9.15 -21.16 21.05
C GLN A 80 10.67 -21.00 21.17
N ALA A 81 11.25 -19.97 20.53
CA ALA A 81 12.68 -19.69 20.60
C ALA A 81 13.16 -19.18 21.97
N GLU A 82 12.26 -18.66 22.82
CA GLU A 82 12.58 -18.26 24.20
C GLU A 82 12.51 -19.45 25.18
N GLU A 83 11.81 -20.53 24.82
CA GLU A 83 11.67 -21.75 25.62
C GLU A 83 12.81 -22.77 25.41
N GLU A 84 13.54 -22.66 24.29
CA GLU A 84 14.74 -23.47 23.96
C GLU A 84 16.05 -22.88 24.50
#